data_AF-A0A368DUL3-F1
#
_entry.id   AF-A0A368DUL3-F1
#
_cell.length_a   1.000
_cell.length_b   1.000
_cell.length_c   1.000
_cell.angle_alpha   90.00
_cell.angle_beta   90.00
_cell.angle_gamma   90.00
#
_symmetry.space_group_name_H-M   'P 1'
#
loop_
_entity.id
_entity.type
_entity.pdbx_description
1 polymer ?
#
loop_
_entity_poly.entity_id
_entity_poly.type
_entity_poly.pdbx_seq_one_letter_code
_entity_poly.pdbx_strand_id
1 'polypeptide(L)'
;MISRIITLSKSTFLRFILLGSALAFTQEPFNLPYCNFLVLPLISFLVMRFLKTSKQYLFGGLGLGLGYFGLTFVWIVNPFLVDLQKDVWLAPFAY
;
A
#
# COMPACT_ATOMS: atom_id res chain seq x y z
N MET A 1 -0.93 -20.89 -27.02
CA MET A 1 -1.40 -20.85 -25.61
C MET A 1 -0.42 -20.05 -24.71
N ILE A 2 0.07 -18.87 -25.16
CA ILE A 2 1.24 -18.20 -24.52
C ILE A 2 0.93 -16.77 -24.01
N SER A 3 -0.20 -16.16 -24.37
CA SER A 3 -0.43 -14.72 -24.08
C SER A 3 -0.93 -14.38 -22.67
N ARG A 4 -1.32 -15.36 -21.83
CA ARG A 4 -1.83 -15.09 -20.47
C ARG A 4 -0.75 -14.87 -19.40
N ILE A 5 0.52 -15.00 -19.75
CA ILE A 5 1.65 -15.03 -18.81
C ILE A 5 2.12 -13.62 -18.39
N ILE A 6 1.64 -12.56 -19.07
CA ILE A 6 2.36 -11.29 -19.09
C ILE A 6 1.82 -10.26 -18.09
N THR A 7 0.55 -10.33 -17.67
CA THR A 7 -0.05 -9.26 -16.87
C THR A 7 -0.96 -9.75 -15.75
N LEU A 8 -0.78 -9.15 -14.57
CA LEU A 8 -1.71 -9.27 -13.45
C LEU A 8 -3.03 -8.57 -13.85
N SER A 9 -4.18 -9.18 -13.56
CA SER A 9 -5.46 -8.54 -13.91
C SER A 9 -5.64 -7.24 -13.12
N LYS A 10 -6.29 -6.23 -13.72
CA LYS A 10 -6.59 -4.95 -13.05
C LYS A 10 -7.36 -5.17 -11.74
N SER A 11 -8.34 -6.07 -11.74
CA SER A 11 -9.12 -6.42 -10.54
C SER A 11 -8.23 -7.06 -9.46
N THR A 12 -7.33 -7.96 -9.83
CA THR A 12 -6.40 -8.58 -8.87
C THR A 12 -5.46 -7.53 -8.28
N PHE A 13 -4.90 -6.65 -9.11
CA PHE A 13 -4.03 -5.57 -8.65
C PHE A 13 -4.73 -4.63 -7.67
N LEU A 14 -5.97 -4.23 -7.97
CA LEU A 14 -6.80 -3.43 -7.07
C LEU A 14 -7.05 -4.13 -5.73
N ARG A 15 -7.25 -5.44 -5.70
CA ARG A 15 -7.40 -6.19 -4.44
C ARG A 15 -6.15 -6.09 -3.57
N PHE A 16 -4.96 -6.19 -4.16
CA PHE A 16 -3.70 -6.01 -3.42
C PHE A 16 -3.55 -4.59 -2.86
N ILE A 17 -3.91 -3.56 -3.63
CA ILE A 17 -3.96 -2.18 -3.14
C ILE A 17 -4.89 -2.06 -1.94
N LEU A 18 -6.13 -2.57 -2.04
CA LEU A 18 -7.11 -2.48 -0.97
C LEU A 18 -6.65 -3.17 0.31
N LEU A 19 -6.01 -4.35 0.20
CA LEU A 19 -5.45 -5.03 1.37
C LEU A 19 -4.25 -4.30 1.97
N GLY A 20 -3.40 -3.70 1.13
CA GLY A 20 -2.34 -2.81 1.59
C GLY A 20 -2.90 -1.62 2.38
N SER A 21 -3.91 -0.94 1.84
CA SER A 21 -4.57 0.17 2.52
C SER A 21 -5.26 -0.27 3.81
N ALA A 22 -5.86 -1.46 3.85
CA ALA A 22 -6.41 -2.02 5.08
C ALA A 22 -5.34 -2.24 6.16
N LEU A 23 -4.12 -2.67 5.79
CA LEU A 23 -3.00 -2.76 6.73
C LEU A 23 -2.57 -1.38 7.25
N ALA A 24 -2.74 -0.30 6.50
CA ALA A 24 -2.38 1.05 6.97
C ALA A 24 -3.21 1.50 8.18
N PHE A 25 -4.45 1.01 8.34
CA PHE A 25 -5.28 1.27 9.53
C PHE A 25 -4.74 0.61 10.82
N THR A 26 -3.74 -0.25 10.72
CA THR A 26 -3.04 -0.79 11.90
C THR A 26 -2.05 0.22 12.49
N GLN A 27 -1.70 1.25 11.71
CA GLN A 27 -0.84 2.35 12.14
C GLN A 27 -1.67 3.43 12.84
N GLU A 28 -0.99 4.33 13.54
CA GLU A 28 -1.60 5.57 14.02
C GLU A 28 -2.14 6.40 12.84
N PRO A 29 -3.24 7.16 13.03
CA PRO A 29 -4.00 7.38 14.27
C PRO A 29 -5.11 6.35 14.54
N PHE A 30 -5.29 5.37 13.65
CA PHE A 30 -6.41 4.43 13.73
C PHE A 30 -6.16 3.32 14.74
N ASN A 31 -4.91 2.86 14.84
CA ASN A 31 -4.45 1.86 15.82
C ASN A 31 -5.40 0.65 15.94
N LEU A 32 -5.70 0.03 14.79
CA LEU A 32 -6.54 -1.17 14.69
C LEU A 32 -5.69 -2.43 14.49
N PRO A 33 -4.87 -2.87 15.47
CA PRO A 33 -3.93 -3.97 15.29
C PRO A 33 -4.62 -5.30 14.97
N TYR A 34 -5.87 -5.47 15.41
CA TYR A 34 -6.66 -6.68 15.16
C TYR A 34 -6.96 -6.92 13.67
N CYS A 35 -6.92 -5.87 12.83
CA CYS A 35 -7.05 -6.02 11.39
C CYS A 35 -5.97 -6.94 10.80
N ASN A 36 -4.78 -7.03 11.41
CA ASN A 36 -3.72 -7.93 10.95
C ASN A 36 -4.14 -9.40 10.93
N PHE A 37 -4.94 -9.85 11.90
CA PHE A 37 -5.39 -11.24 11.99
C PHE A 37 -6.30 -11.64 10.82
N LEU A 38 -6.98 -10.69 10.19
CA LEU A 38 -7.83 -10.93 9.02
C LEU A 38 -7.09 -10.65 7.70
N VAL A 39 -6.35 -9.54 7.64
CA VAL A 39 -5.77 -9.05 6.39
C VAL A 39 -4.55 -9.88 5.98
N LEU A 40 -3.66 -10.27 6.91
CA LEU A 40 -2.46 -11.04 6.56
C LEU A 40 -2.77 -12.44 5.99
N PRO A 41 -3.70 -13.23 6.56
CA PRO A 41 -4.11 -14.49 5.94
C PRO A 41 -4.79 -14.28 4.58
N LEU A 42 -5.58 -13.22 4.42
CA LEU A 42 -6.25 -12.91 3.16
C LEU A 42 -5.24 -12.55 2.05
N ILE A 43 -4.17 -11.82 2.37
CA ILE A 43 -3.05 -11.56 1.45
C ILE A 43 -2.43 -12.89 1.02
N SER A 44 -2.08 -13.76 1.96
CA SER A 44 -1.49 -15.08 1.68
C SER A 44 -2.40 -15.91 0.76
N PHE A 45 -3.70 -15.92 1.04
CA PHE A 45 -4.71 -16.58 0.20
C PHE A 45 -4.75 -16.01 -1.23
N LEU A 46 -4.77 -14.69 -1.39
CA LEU A 46 -4.77 -14.07 -2.72
C LEU A 46 -3.48 -14.35 -3.50
N VAL A 47 -2.33 -14.35 -2.83
CA VAL A 47 -1.04 -14.70 -3.42
C VAL A 47 -1.10 -16.13 -3.97
N MET A 48 -1.48 -17.10 -3.13
CA MET A 48 -1.60 -18.50 -3.55
C MET A 48 -2.63 -18.71 -4.66
N ARG A 49 -3.74 -17.97 -4.63
CA ARG A 49 -4.83 -18.11 -5.61
C ARG A 49 -4.50 -17.51 -6.97
N PHE A 50 -3.92 -16.31 -7.02
CA PHE A 50 -3.87 -15.51 -8.24
C PHE A 50 -2.46 -15.32 -8.84
N LEU A 51 -1.40 -15.49 -8.05
CA LEU A 51 -0.03 -15.22 -8.51
C LEU A 51 0.63 -16.56 -8.88
N LYS A 52 1.21 -16.62 -10.09
CA LYS A 52 1.84 -17.81 -10.66
C LYS A 52 3.18 -17.53 -11.31
N THR A 53 3.49 -16.28 -11.65
CA THR A 53 4.73 -15.89 -12.34
C THR A 53 5.47 -14.81 -11.57
N SER A 54 6.80 -14.74 -11.69
CA SER A 54 7.63 -13.74 -10.98
C SER A 54 7.15 -12.30 -11.22
N LYS A 55 6.69 -11.98 -12.43
CA LYS A 55 6.10 -10.66 -12.74
C LYS A 55 4.81 -10.41 -11.95
N GLN A 56 3.94 -11.41 -11.81
CA GLN A 56 2.71 -11.27 -11.01
C GLN A 56 3.02 -11.08 -9.52
N TYR A 57 4.04 -11.76 -8.99
CA TYR A 57 4.51 -11.52 -7.62
C TYR A 57 5.06 -10.10 -7.45
N LEU A 58 5.88 -9.62 -8.39
CA LEU A 58 6.39 -8.25 -8.39
C LEU A 58 5.24 -7.22 -8.39
N PHE A 59 4.31 -7.31 -9.35
CA PHE A 59 3.21 -6.35 -9.44
C PHE A 59 2.20 -6.50 -8.30
N GLY A 60 1.96 -7.70 -7.79
CA GLY A 60 1.11 -7.91 -6.61
C GLY A 60 1.73 -7.28 -5.36
N GLY A 61 3.04 -7.46 -5.15
CA GLY A 61 3.79 -6.81 -4.09
C GLY A 61 3.82 -5.30 -4.22
N LEU A 62 4.01 -4.76 -5.43
CA LEU A 62 3.90 -3.32 -5.69
C LEU A 62 2.51 -2.79 -5.38
N GLY A 63 1.45 -3.49 -5.77
CA GLY A 63 0.08 -3.09 -5.44
C GLY A 63 -0.15 -3.04 -3.94
N LEU A 64 0.29 -4.07 -3.22
CA LEU A 64 0.21 -4.13 -1.75
C LEU A 64 0.98 -2.97 -1.09
N GLY A 65 2.23 -2.77 -1.52
CA GLY A 65 3.09 -1.71 -1.00
C GLY A 65 2.52 -0.31 -1.29
N LEU A 66 2.00 -0.07 -2.50
CA LEU A 66 1.36 1.20 -2.86
C LEU A 66 0.16 1.49 -1.96
N GLY A 67 -0.70 0.50 -1.72
CA GLY A 67 -1.84 0.66 -0.83
C GLY A 67 -1.43 0.96 0.62
N TYR A 68 -0.42 0.25 1.13
CA TYR A 68 0.05 0.39 2.50
C TYR A 68 0.80 1.69 2.73
N PHE A 69 1.90 1.92 1.99
CA PHE A 69 2.74 3.09 2.16
C PHE A 69 2.06 4.37 1.69
N GLY A 70 1.25 4.31 0.63
CA GLY A 70 0.53 5.47 0.12
C GLY A 70 -0.43 6.07 1.15
N LEU A 71 -1.08 5.23 1.97
CA LEU A 71 -1.96 5.70 3.04
C LEU A 71 -1.17 6.01 4.32
N THR A 72 -0.25 5.11 4.72
CA THR A 72 0.56 5.27 5.95
C THR A 72 1.41 6.55 5.93
N PHE A 73 1.96 6.93 4.79
CA PHE A 73 2.83 8.10 4.65
C PHE A 73 2.15 9.31 4.00
N VAL A 74 0.81 9.33 3.90
CA VAL A 74 0.12 10.50 3.33
C VAL A 74 0.48 11.80 4.08
N TRP A 75 0.72 11.69 5.39
CA TRP A 75 1.09 12.81 6.25
C TRP A 75 2.43 13.46 5.88
N ILE A 76 3.33 12.74 5.21
CA ILE A 76 4.66 13.28 4.85
C ILE A 76 4.54 14.46 3.89
N VAL A 77 3.42 14.58 3.17
CA VAL A 77 3.19 15.66 2.21
C VAL A 77 2.89 16.98 2.93
N ASN A 78 2.25 16.94 4.10
CA ASN A 78 1.83 18.14 4.84
C ASN A 78 2.95 19.17 5.05
N PRO A 79 4.16 18.82 5.55
CA PRO A 79 5.24 19.78 5.73
C PRO A 79 5.80 20.36 4.43
N PHE A 80 5.45 19.82 3.25
CA PHE A 80 5.89 20.34 1.95
C PHE A 80 4.85 21.24 1.26
N LEU A 81 3.67 21.42 1.86
CA LEU A 81 2.62 22.30 1.34
C LEU A 81 2.71 23.74 1.88
N VAL A 82 3.72 24.05 2.70
CA VAL A 82 3.98 25.40 3.23
C VAL A 82 4.85 26.24 2.27
N ASP A 83 4.78 27.57 2.40
CA ASP A 83 5.51 28.50 1.55
C ASP A 83 7.01 28.40 1.83
N LEU A 84 7.74 27.78 0.89
CA LEU A 84 9.14 27.37 1.03
C LEU A 84 10.07 28.56 1.35
N GLN A 85 9.71 29.78 0.96
CA GLN A 85 10.53 30.96 1.25
C GLN A 85 10.33 31.51 2.67
N LYS A 86 9.20 31.25 3.32
CA LYS A 86 8.86 31.79 4.64
C LYS A 86 9.05 30.77 5.76
N ASP A 87 8.74 29.50 5.48
CA ASP A 87 8.51 28.48 6.52
C ASP A 87 9.49 27.30 6.46
N VAL A 88 10.60 27.40 5.71
CA VAL A 88 11.61 26.32 5.63
C VAL A 88 12.15 25.90 7.01
N TRP A 89 12.22 26.82 7.96
CA TRP A 89 12.67 26.53 9.32
C TRP A 89 11.62 25.80 10.18
N LEU A 90 10.35 25.77 9.75
CA LEU A 90 9.25 25.04 10.40
C LEU A 90 9.05 23.62 9.86
N ALA A 91 9.69 23.28 8.73
CA ALA A 91 9.65 21.92 8.16
C ALA A 91 9.97 20.78 9.15
N PRO A 92 10.84 20.95 10.18
CA PRO A 92 11.08 19.92 11.20
C PRO A 92 10.00 19.83 12.29
N PHE A 93 9.12 20.83 12.42
CA PHE A 93 8.26 21.03 13.61
C PHE A 93 6.76 21.03 13.33
N ALA A 94 6.34 20.92 12.07
CA ALA A 94 4.93 20.78 11.70
C ALA A 94 4.45 19.34 11.99
N TYR A 95 4.12 19.07 13.26
CA TYR A 95 3.40 17.87 13.71
C TYR A 95 2.09 18.27 14.38
#